data_AF-A0A3B0W5I8-F1
#
_entry.id   AF-A0A3B0W5I8-F1
#
_cell.length_a   1.000
_cell.length_b   1.000
_cell.length_c   1.000
_cell.angle_alpha   90.00
_cell.angle_beta   90.00
_cell.angle_gamma   90.00
#
_symmetry.space_group_name_H-M   'P 1'
#
loop_
_entity.id
_entity.type
_entity.pdbx_description
1 polymer ?
#
loop_
_entity_poly.entity_id
_entity_poly.type
_entity_poly.pdbx_seq_one_letter_code
_entity_poly.pdbx_strand_id
1 'polypeptide(L)'
;MLVIHKVNEPIVRLKKETYCKIKHPGESLLFAQRVSMDMMKQKLLLIFLAANVYTTGVFASDTIYPLITYSCDPKTDTITLTNSLLKNNEGASYKYSDEDGTYSPWNLVEIDRRTEHTRIVKTKKINKTCKLSSGKYNITIEPQVFSKNMDRSCGTSISAAFTVTFDGFDIKERTPFEDYCHGNSLIITQVTVFGKTSEIKIKRTPRYKFY
;
A
#
# COMPACT_ATOMS: atom_id res chain seq x y z
N MET A 1 30.60 2.38 42.09
CA MET A 1 30.23 3.81 42.20
C MET A 1 29.01 4.01 41.31
N LEU A 2 27.84 4.15 41.93
CA LEU A 2 26.52 4.07 41.29
C LEU A 2 26.08 5.49 40.91
N VAL A 3 25.88 5.78 39.61
CA VAL A 3 25.39 7.08 39.13
C VAL A 3 23.95 6.92 38.68
N ILE A 4 23.04 7.51 39.44
CA ILE A 4 21.59 7.54 39.17
C ILE A 4 21.32 8.73 38.25
N HIS A 5 20.93 8.48 37.00
CA HIS A 5 20.49 9.52 36.08
C HIS A 5 18.98 9.80 36.25
N LYS A 6 18.71 11.10 36.40
CA LYS A 6 17.43 11.74 36.70
C LYS A 6 16.50 11.69 35.48
N VAL A 7 15.33 11.08 35.65
CA VAL A 7 14.21 11.08 34.70
C VAL A 7 13.56 12.46 34.74
N ASN A 8 13.37 13.11 33.59
CA ASN A 8 12.61 14.34 33.47
C ASN A 8 11.50 14.15 32.42
N GLU A 9 10.27 14.31 32.87
CA GLU A 9 9.01 14.08 32.15
C GLU A 9 8.58 15.28 31.27
N PRO A 10 7.55 15.11 30.40
CA PRO A 10 7.41 15.85 29.16
C PRO A 10 6.55 17.12 29.26
N ILE A 11 6.89 18.12 28.43
CA ILE A 11 6.04 19.30 28.19
C ILE A 11 5.09 19.01 27.02
N VAL A 12 3.83 18.78 27.37
CA VAL A 12 2.68 18.72 26.45
C VAL A 12 2.37 20.15 25.96
N ARG A 13 2.44 20.39 24.64
CA ARG A 13 1.99 21.65 24.02
C ARG A 13 0.78 21.37 23.13
N LEU A 14 -0.40 21.60 23.69
CA LEU A 14 -1.68 21.72 22.98
C LEU A 14 -1.77 23.08 22.27
N LYS A 15 -2.33 23.11 21.05
CA LYS A 15 -3.05 24.19 20.32
C LYS A 15 -2.94 23.90 18.81
N LYS A 16 -3.93 24.07 17.95
CA LYS A 16 -5.25 24.74 17.99
C LYS A 16 -6.05 24.15 16.82
N GLU A 17 -7.26 23.68 17.05
CA GLU A 17 -8.19 23.29 15.98
C GLU A 17 -8.81 24.55 15.35
N THR A 18 -8.78 24.60 14.03
CA THR A 18 -9.39 25.68 13.24
C THR A 18 -10.73 25.19 12.71
N TYR A 19 -11.82 25.72 13.25
CA TYR A 19 -13.19 25.47 12.79
C TYR A 19 -13.45 26.16 11.43
N CYS A 20 -13.78 25.38 10.40
CA CYS A 20 -14.35 25.90 9.15
C CYS A 20 -15.88 25.98 9.27
N LYS A 21 -16.40 27.21 9.15
CA LYS A 21 -17.82 27.56 9.19
C LYS A 21 -18.41 27.43 7.78
N ILE A 22 -19.19 26.39 7.52
CA ILE A 22 -19.93 26.21 6.26
C ILE A 22 -21.15 27.13 6.27
N LYS A 23 -21.22 28.03 5.28
CA LYS A 23 -22.31 28.98 5.05
C LYS A 23 -23.26 28.37 4.03
N HIS A 24 -24.48 28.04 4.45
CA HIS A 24 -25.59 27.71 3.56
C HIS A 24 -26.33 29.00 3.15
N PRO A 25 -26.54 29.22 1.84
CA PRO A 25 -27.74 29.85 1.29
C PRO A 25 -28.61 28.74 0.69
N GLY A 26 -29.92 28.65 0.89
CA GLY A 26 -30.91 29.72 0.91
C GLY A 26 -31.95 29.35 -0.15
N GLU A 27 -33.16 29.09 0.30
CA GLU A 27 -34.36 28.60 -0.40
C GLU A 27 -34.86 29.48 -1.57
N SER A 28 -35.90 28.94 -2.23
CA SER A 28 -36.98 29.60 -3.01
C SER A 28 -36.71 29.77 -4.52
N LEU A 29 -37.60 29.46 -5.47
CA LEU A 29 -39.06 29.63 -5.55
C LEU A 29 -39.71 28.69 -6.62
N LEU A 30 -40.90 28.18 -6.29
CA LEU A 30 -42.19 28.16 -7.03
C LEU A 30 -42.35 27.73 -8.51
N PHE A 31 -43.21 26.70 -8.66
CA PHE A 31 -44.38 26.54 -9.54
C PHE A 31 -44.50 27.35 -10.84
N ALA A 32 -44.72 26.63 -11.95
CA ALA A 32 -45.81 26.91 -12.89
C ALA A 32 -46.18 25.66 -13.71
N GLN A 33 -47.41 25.19 -13.52
CA GLN A 33 -48.08 24.12 -14.26
C GLN A 33 -48.95 24.77 -15.35
N ARG A 34 -48.83 24.36 -16.61
CA ARG A 34 -49.88 24.60 -17.62
C ARG A 34 -50.01 23.42 -18.56
N VAL A 35 -51.20 22.86 -18.53
CA VAL A 35 -51.76 21.79 -19.36
C VAL A 35 -52.01 22.33 -20.77
N SER A 36 -51.71 21.54 -21.79
CA SER A 36 -52.50 21.57 -23.03
C SER A 36 -52.58 20.14 -23.59
N MET A 37 -53.75 19.54 -23.37
CA MET A 37 -54.19 18.33 -24.05
C MET A 37 -54.63 18.71 -25.46
N ASP A 38 -54.11 18.02 -26.48
CA ASP A 38 -54.88 17.78 -27.69
C ASP A 38 -54.65 16.35 -28.16
N MET A 39 -55.69 15.53 -27.99
CA MET A 39 -55.79 14.17 -28.48
C MET A 39 -56.12 14.20 -29.97
N MET A 40 -55.24 13.70 -30.84
CA MET A 40 -55.69 13.18 -32.12
C MET A 40 -55.09 11.81 -32.41
N LYS A 41 -55.97 10.82 -32.30
CA LYS A 41 -55.83 9.41 -32.65
C LYS A 41 -55.33 9.26 -34.09
N GLN A 42 -54.18 8.63 -34.32
CA GLN A 42 -53.97 7.81 -35.52
C GLN A 42 -52.73 6.90 -35.43
N LYS A 43 -53.03 5.60 -35.28
CA LYS A 43 -52.33 4.45 -35.90
C LYS A 43 -50.84 4.23 -35.55
N LEU A 44 -50.64 3.54 -34.43
CA LEU A 44 -49.99 2.22 -34.35
C LEU A 44 -49.24 1.75 -35.63
N LEU A 45 -47.98 2.17 -35.82
CA LEU A 45 -46.93 1.40 -36.52
C LEU A 45 -45.57 2.11 -36.35
N LEU A 46 -44.51 1.34 -36.06
CA LEU A 46 -43.09 1.76 -35.93
C LEU A 46 -42.63 2.35 -34.58
N ILE A 47 -42.98 1.67 -33.48
CA ILE A 47 -42.16 1.66 -32.26
C ILE A 47 -41.33 0.37 -32.31
N PHE A 48 -40.22 0.38 -33.05
CA PHE A 48 -39.29 -0.75 -33.09
C PHE A 48 -37.86 -0.24 -32.88
N LEU A 49 -37.26 -0.72 -31.77
CA LEU A 49 -35.83 -0.95 -31.57
C LEU A 49 -34.91 0.28 -31.47
N ALA A 50 -35.12 1.11 -30.44
CA ALA A 50 -33.99 1.74 -29.74
C ALA A 50 -33.60 0.86 -28.55
N ALA A 51 -33.12 -0.36 -28.84
CA ALA A 51 -32.45 -1.19 -27.85
C ALA A 51 -31.11 -0.51 -27.53
N ASN A 52 -31.13 0.38 -26.53
CA ASN A 52 -29.92 0.86 -25.90
C ASN A 52 -29.26 -0.36 -25.24
N VAL A 53 -28.38 -1.03 -25.99
CA VAL A 53 -27.43 -1.98 -25.43
C VAL A 53 -26.47 -1.13 -24.60
N TYR A 54 -26.86 -0.87 -23.35
CA TYR A 54 -25.93 -0.45 -22.32
C TYR A 54 -24.98 -1.63 -22.11
N THR A 55 -23.91 -1.68 -22.92
CA THR A 55 -22.76 -2.50 -22.61
C THR A 55 -22.19 -1.96 -21.31
N THR A 56 -22.61 -2.54 -20.20
CA THR A 56 -21.91 -2.37 -18.94
C THR A 56 -20.54 -2.99 -19.15
N GLY A 57 -19.57 -2.14 -19.50
CA GLY A 57 -18.18 -2.54 -19.55
C GLY A 57 -17.83 -3.10 -18.18
N VAL A 58 -17.63 -4.41 -18.09
CA VAL A 58 -17.07 -5.03 -16.90
C VAL A 58 -15.64 -4.52 -16.82
N PHE A 59 -15.44 -3.47 -16.03
CA PHE A 59 -14.09 -3.06 -15.65
C PHE A 59 -13.54 -4.18 -14.79
N ALA A 60 -12.78 -5.08 -15.41
CA ALA A 60 -11.97 -6.03 -14.68
C ALA A 60 -11.03 -5.20 -13.79
N SER A 61 -11.19 -5.28 -12.48
CA SER A 61 -10.26 -4.65 -11.56
C SER A 61 -8.88 -5.24 -11.82
N ASP A 62 -7.90 -4.37 -12.11
CA ASP A 62 -6.52 -4.82 -12.36
C ASP A 62 -6.06 -5.71 -11.20
N THR A 63 -5.57 -6.91 -11.52
CA THR A 63 -4.99 -7.78 -10.49
C THR A 63 -3.60 -7.25 -10.15
N ILE A 64 -3.34 -7.04 -8.86
CA ILE A 64 -2.12 -6.38 -8.38
C ILE A 64 -1.23 -7.40 -7.67
N TYR A 65 0.04 -7.41 -8.04
CA TYR A 65 1.05 -8.29 -7.49
C TYR A 65 2.16 -7.44 -6.84
N PRO A 66 2.29 -7.45 -5.50
CA PRO A 66 3.33 -6.69 -4.82
C PRO A 66 4.72 -7.26 -5.11
N LEU A 67 5.65 -6.36 -5.45
CA LEU A 67 7.04 -6.67 -5.74
C LEU A 67 7.96 -5.85 -4.84
N ILE A 68 8.81 -6.54 -4.10
CA ILE A 68 9.94 -5.96 -3.37
C ILE A 68 11.22 -6.27 -4.14
N THR A 69 12.00 -5.25 -4.47
CA THR A 69 13.34 -5.42 -5.05
C THR A 69 14.41 -5.00 -4.06
N TYR A 70 15.50 -5.75 -4.03
CA TYR A 70 16.70 -5.50 -3.26
C TYR A 70 17.89 -5.39 -4.21
N SER A 71 18.68 -4.32 -4.08
CA SER A 71 19.92 -4.15 -4.80
C SER A 71 21.02 -3.67 -3.87
N CYS A 72 22.21 -4.27 -4.00
CA CYS A 72 23.44 -3.90 -3.32
C CYS A 72 24.45 -3.48 -4.39
N ASP A 73 24.87 -2.22 -4.38
CA ASP A 73 25.84 -1.69 -5.32
C ASP A 73 27.05 -1.10 -4.59
N PRO A 74 28.15 -1.87 -4.46
CA PRO A 74 29.39 -1.40 -3.86
C PRO A 74 30.07 -0.26 -4.63
N LYS A 75 29.76 -0.05 -5.93
CA LYS A 75 30.39 1.00 -6.74
C LYS A 75 29.81 2.37 -6.40
N THR A 76 28.49 2.44 -6.25
CA THR A 76 27.80 3.66 -5.78
C THR A 76 27.76 3.76 -4.27
N ASP A 77 28.18 2.70 -3.57
CA ASP A 77 28.19 2.57 -2.13
C ASP A 77 26.77 2.67 -1.52
N THR A 78 25.82 1.98 -2.14
CA THR A 78 24.41 2.04 -1.75
C THR A 78 23.73 0.67 -1.68
N ILE A 79 22.73 0.58 -0.82
CA ILE A 79 21.71 -0.46 -0.85
C ILE A 79 20.38 0.21 -1.18
N THR A 80 19.61 -0.38 -2.10
CA THR A 80 18.27 0.10 -2.44
C THR A 80 17.24 -1.00 -2.22
N LEU A 81 16.17 -0.67 -1.51
CA LEU A 81 14.93 -1.45 -1.49
C LEU A 81 13.85 -0.67 -2.23
N THR A 82 13.12 -1.33 -3.12
CA THR A 82 11.97 -0.72 -3.81
C THR A 82 10.72 -1.54 -3.52
N ASN A 83 9.62 -0.86 -3.27
CA ASN A 83 8.28 -1.44 -3.24
C ASN A 83 7.53 -0.94 -4.47
N SER A 84 7.13 -1.86 -5.35
CA SER A 84 6.41 -1.59 -6.58
C SER A 84 5.27 -2.60 -6.78
N LEU A 85 4.44 -2.34 -7.78
CA LEU A 85 3.32 -3.19 -8.14
C LEU A 85 3.47 -3.65 -9.58
N LEU A 86 3.27 -4.94 -9.81
CA LEU A 86 3.06 -5.50 -11.14
C LEU A 86 1.56 -5.65 -11.35
N LYS A 87 1.08 -5.41 -12.57
CA LYS A 87 -0.36 -5.46 -12.90
C LYS A 87 -0.65 -6.58 -13.89
N ASN A 88 -1.83 -7.19 -13.75
CA ASN A 88 -2.42 -8.10 -14.74
C ASN A 88 -1.47 -9.24 -15.14
N ASN A 89 -1.31 -9.47 -16.44
CA ASN A 89 -0.52 -10.58 -16.99
C ASN A 89 0.98 -10.48 -16.67
N GLU A 90 1.51 -9.26 -16.51
CA GLU A 90 2.90 -9.06 -16.11
C GLU A 90 3.15 -9.64 -14.73
N GLY A 91 2.31 -9.28 -13.75
CA GLY A 91 2.45 -9.77 -12.39
C GLY A 91 2.17 -11.27 -12.26
N ALA A 92 1.21 -11.79 -13.02
CA ALA A 92 0.87 -13.23 -13.03
C ALA A 92 2.01 -14.12 -13.54
N SER A 93 2.84 -13.60 -14.47
CA SER A 93 3.92 -14.34 -15.11
C SER A 93 5.31 -14.02 -14.54
N TYR A 94 5.40 -13.08 -13.60
CA TYR A 94 6.66 -12.64 -13.03
C TYR A 94 7.33 -13.74 -12.21
N LYS A 95 8.63 -13.95 -12.43
CA LYS A 95 9.45 -14.94 -11.74
C LYS A 95 10.28 -14.26 -10.67
N TYR A 96 9.81 -14.33 -9.43
CA TYR A 96 10.56 -13.88 -8.26
C TYR A 96 11.76 -14.80 -8.02
N SER A 97 12.94 -14.23 -7.77
CA SER A 97 14.18 -14.96 -7.57
C SER A 97 15.07 -14.27 -6.52
N ASP A 98 15.83 -15.07 -5.77
CA ASP A 98 16.75 -14.52 -4.78
C ASP A 98 17.99 -13.90 -5.43
N GLU A 99 18.34 -14.42 -6.61
CA GLU A 99 19.44 -14.01 -7.47
C GLU A 99 19.22 -12.60 -8.04
N ASP A 100 18.02 -12.30 -8.53
CA ASP A 100 17.65 -10.96 -9.03
C ASP A 100 17.26 -10.00 -7.88
N GLY A 101 17.22 -10.50 -6.65
CA GLY A 101 16.80 -9.73 -5.48
C GLY A 101 15.33 -9.35 -5.52
N THR A 102 14.46 -10.20 -6.08
CA THR A 102 13.04 -9.90 -6.30
C THR A 102 12.14 -10.80 -5.46
N TYR A 103 11.18 -10.21 -4.75
CA TYR A 103 10.37 -10.94 -3.77
C TYR A 103 8.91 -10.53 -3.81
N SER A 104 8.03 -11.52 -3.66
CA SER A 104 6.64 -11.26 -3.31
C SER A 104 6.43 -11.50 -1.81
N PRO A 105 5.81 -10.58 -1.06
CA PRO A 105 5.46 -10.84 0.33
C PRO A 105 4.54 -12.06 0.52
N TRP A 106 3.74 -12.42 -0.50
CA TRP A 106 2.92 -13.64 -0.49
C TRP A 106 3.76 -14.92 -0.49
N ASN A 107 4.97 -14.91 -1.06
CA ASN A 107 5.88 -16.06 -1.02
C ASN A 107 6.55 -16.23 0.36
N LEU A 108 6.41 -15.24 1.23
CA LEU A 108 6.97 -15.23 2.58
C LEU A 108 5.96 -15.66 3.65
N VAL A 109 4.79 -16.12 3.25
CA VAL A 109 3.76 -16.62 4.17
C VAL A 109 3.36 -18.05 3.81
N GLU A 110 2.96 -18.80 4.82
CA GLU A 110 2.34 -20.11 4.67
C GLU A 110 0.84 -19.98 4.97
N ILE A 111 0.01 -20.43 4.04
CA ILE A 111 -1.44 -20.30 4.11
C ILE A 111 -2.05 -21.68 4.34
N ASP A 112 -2.76 -21.83 5.45
CA ASP A 112 -3.60 -22.99 5.76
C ASP A 112 -4.99 -22.76 5.16
N ARG A 113 -5.37 -23.60 4.19
CA ARG A 113 -6.67 -23.55 3.51
C ARG A 113 -7.51 -24.73 3.99
N ARG A 114 -8.40 -24.47 4.95
CA ARG A 114 -9.40 -25.44 5.40
C ARG A 114 -10.77 -25.05 4.86
N THR A 115 -11.70 -26.00 4.83
CA THR A 115 -13.05 -25.81 4.27
C THR A 115 -13.81 -24.63 4.88
N GLU A 116 -13.58 -24.32 6.16
CA GLU A 116 -14.31 -23.28 6.88
C GLU A 116 -13.56 -21.94 6.96
N HIS A 117 -12.22 -21.96 6.90
CA HIS A 117 -11.39 -20.77 7.12
C HIS A 117 -10.08 -20.85 6.33
N THR A 118 -9.68 -19.71 5.74
CA THR A 118 -8.35 -19.54 5.16
C THR A 118 -7.53 -18.57 6.02
N ARG A 119 -6.33 -18.99 6.44
CA ARG A 119 -5.48 -18.17 7.31
C ARG A 119 -3.98 -18.31 7.07
N ILE A 120 -3.24 -17.26 7.38
CA ILE A 120 -1.78 -17.28 7.43
C ILE A 120 -1.32 -17.90 8.75
N VAL A 121 -0.60 -19.01 8.68
CA VAL A 121 -0.12 -19.77 9.85
C VAL A 121 1.34 -19.53 10.18
N LYS A 122 2.15 -19.15 9.19
CA LYS A 122 3.58 -18.91 9.37
C LYS A 122 4.06 -17.78 8.48
N THR A 123 5.06 -17.05 8.96
CA THR A 123 5.80 -16.06 8.18
C THR A 123 7.28 -16.46 8.09
N LYS A 124 7.93 -16.07 6.99
CA LYS A 124 9.36 -16.27 6.74
C LYS A 124 10.01 -14.90 6.58
N LYS A 125 11.31 -14.83 6.89
CA LYS A 125 12.13 -13.65 6.66
C LYS A 125 13.22 -13.98 5.64
N ILE A 126 13.64 -12.98 4.88
CA ILE A 126 14.81 -13.02 4.02
C ILE A 126 15.88 -12.14 4.66
N ASN A 127 17.10 -12.65 4.74
CA ASN A 127 18.25 -11.89 5.22
C ASN A 127 19.21 -11.70 4.06
N LYS A 128 19.54 -10.44 3.76
CA LYS A 128 20.54 -10.08 2.77
C LYS A 128 21.71 -9.38 3.41
N THR A 129 22.89 -9.71 2.93
CA THR A 129 24.13 -9.10 3.38
C THR A 129 24.72 -8.29 2.23
N CYS A 130 25.12 -7.05 2.50
CA CYS A 130 25.84 -6.21 1.57
C CYS A 130 27.09 -5.65 2.25
N LYS A 131 28.26 -5.78 1.60
CA LYS A 131 29.49 -5.13 2.04
C LYS A 131 29.62 -3.80 1.31
N LEU A 132 29.54 -2.71 2.07
CA LEU A 132 29.74 -1.34 1.62
C LEU A 132 31.06 -0.78 2.18
N SER A 133 31.36 0.49 1.91
CA SER A 133 32.62 1.14 2.29
C SER A 133 32.86 1.18 3.79
N SER A 134 31.81 1.37 4.59
CA SER A 134 31.86 1.46 6.05
C SER A 134 31.81 0.10 6.75
N GLY A 135 31.40 -0.97 6.06
CA GLY A 135 31.31 -2.30 6.65
C GLY A 135 30.19 -3.18 6.08
N LYS A 136 29.77 -4.16 6.89
CA LYS A 136 28.79 -5.17 6.53
C LYS A 136 27.40 -4.76 7.02
N TYR A 137 26.49 -4.57 6.08
CA TYR A 137 25.08 -4.30 6.35
C TYR A 137 24.27 -5.59 6.20
N ASN A 138 23.31 -5.78 7.10
CA ASN A 138 22.30 -6.84 6.99
C ASN A 138 20.93 -6.20 6.81
N ILE A 139 20.22 -6.62 5.76
CA ILE A 139 18.87 -6.19 5.46
C ILE A 139 17.95 -7.37 5.70
N THR A 140 17.00 -7.22 6.61
CA THR A 140 15.94 -8.21 6.82
C THR A 140 14.70 -7.74 6.10
N ILE A 141 14.13 -8.58 5.23
CA ILE A 141 12.85 -8.34 4.55
C ILE A 141 11.86 -9.38 5.06
N GLU A 142 10.67 -8.95 5.48
CA GLU A 142 9.64 -9.84 5.99
C GLU A 142 8.24 -9.35 5.60
N PRO A 143 7.21 -10.23 5.60
CA PRO A 143 5.87 -9.79 5.25
C PRO A 143 5.27 -8.92 6.35
N GLN A 144 4.54 -7.89 5.95
CA GLN A 144 3.62 -7.13 6.79
C GLN A 144 2.21 -7.67 6.57
N VAL A 145 1.80 -8.57 7.46
CA VAL A 145 0.47 -9.20 7.45
C VAL A 145 -0.51 -8.32 8.22
N PHE A 146 -1.49 -7.75 7.52
CA PHE A 146 -2.51 -6.89 8.15
C PHE A 146 -3.61 -7.68 8.86
N SER A 147 -3.92 -8.90 8.37
CA SER A 147 -4.83 -9.83 9.02
C SER A 147 -4.36 -11.26 8.75
N LYS A 148 -4.31 -12.10 9.80
CA LYS A 148 -4.03 -13.54 9.63
C LYS A 148 -5.22 -14.29 9.02
N ASN A 149 -6.45 -13.79 9.21
CA ASN A 149 -7.65 -14.38 8.61
C ASN A 149 -7.88 -13.75 7.24
N MET A 150 -7.91 -14.56 6.19
CA MET A 150 -8.01 -14.06 4.81
C MET A 150 -9.43 -13.57 4.45
N ASP A 151 -10.44 -14.02 5.19
CA ASP A 151 -11.86 -13.72 4.94
C ASP A 151 -12.32 -12.35 5.49
N ARG A 152 -11.41 -11.57 6.11
CA ARG A 152 -11.70 -10.24 6.68
C ARG A 152 -11.24 -9.11 5.75
N SER A 153 -11.66 -7.87 6.04
CA SER A 153 -11.41 -6.67 5.22
C SER A 153 -9.96 -6.42 4.78
N CYS A 154 -8.97 -6.92 5.55
CA CYS A 154 -7.54 -6.81 5.21
C CYS A 154 -6.85 -8.16 5.00
N GLY A 155 -7.62 -9.25 4.94
CA GLY A 155 -7.09 -10.61 4.80
C GLY A 155 -6.50 -10.91 3.42
N THR A 156 -6.93 -10.17 2.40
CA THR A 156 -6.41 -10.25 1.03
C THR A 156 -5.34 -9.20 0.74
N SER A 157 -4.92 -8.42 1.74
CA SER A 157 -3.89 -7.41 1.62
C SER A 157 -2.64 -7.83 2.39
N ILE A 158 -1.49 -7.73 1.75
CA ILE A 158 -0.19 -7.96 2.38
C ILE A 158 0.79 -6.91 1.84
N SER A 159 1.70 -6.47 2.70
CA SER A 159 2.83 -5.63 2.31
C SER A 159 4.13 -6.27 2.79
N ALA A 160 5.24 -5.55 2.76
CA ALA A 160 6.48 -5.96 3.39
C ALA A 160 6.89 -5.00 4.50
N ALA A 161 7.85 -5.42 5.31
CA ALA A 161 8.63 -4.59 6.21
C ALA A 161 10.11 -4.88 6.02
N PHE A 162 10.93 -3.90 6.37
CA PHE A 162 12.38 -4.03 6.31
C PHE A 162 13.03 -3.62 7.64
N THR A 163 14.17 -4.20 7.93
CA THR A 163 15.08 -3.80 9.03
C THR A 163 16.47 -3.64 8.45
N VAL A 164 17.21 -2.62 8.89
CA VAL A 164 18.60 -2.37 8.48
C VAL A 164 19.49 -2.44 9.70
N THR A 165 20.42 -3.37 9.69
CA THR A 165 21.39 -3.58 10.76
C THR A 165 22.80 -3.32 10.23
N PHE A 166 23.59 -2.57 10.98
CA PHE A 166 25.00 -2.29 10.71
C PHE A 166 25.80 -2.61 11.96
N ASP A 167 26.83 -3.45 11.83
CA ASP A 167 27.69 -3.88 12.95
C ASP A 167 26.92 -4.45 14.16
N GLY A 168 25.83 -5.17 13.90
CA GLY A 168 24.98 -5.77 14.94
C GLY A 168 23.98 -4.80 15.58
N PHE A 169 23.96 -3.53 15.18
CA PHE A 169 22.99 -2.53 15.66
C PHE A 169 21.95 -2.20 14.60
N ASP A 170 20.69 -2.09 14.99
CA ASP A 170 19.61 -1.66 14.10
C ASP A 170 19.69 -0.15 13.87
N ILE A 171 20.33 0.24 12.76
CA ILE A 171 20.32 1.65 12.30
C ILE A 171 18.95 2.03 11.73
N LYS A 172 18.13 1.04 11.39
CA LYS A 172 16.69 1.20 11.15
C LYS A 172 15.95 -0.01 11.68
N GLU A 173 15.19 0.22 12.75
CA GLU A 173 14.23 -0.75 13.26
C GLU A 173 13.21 -1.15 12.19
N ARG A 174 12.56 -2.29 12.44
CA ARG A 174 11.50 -2.84 11.60
C ARG A 174 10.49 -1.77 11.18
N THR A 175 10.51 -1.43 9.90
CA THR A 175 9.65 -0.40 9.31
C THR A 175 8.83 -1.02 8.18
N PRO A 176 7.48 -1.01 8.25
CA PRO A 176 6.64 -1.50 7.17
C PRO A 176 6.68 -0.54 5.98
N PHE A 177 6.53 -1.07 4.76
CA PHE A 177 6.33 -0.23 3.57
C PHE A 177 4.94 0.43 3.58
N GLU A 178 3.99 -0.17 4.28
CA GLU A 178 2.61 0.29 4.43
C GLU A 178 2.14 0.00 5.86
N ASP A 179 1.74 1.03 6.60
CA ASP A 179 1.31 0.89 7.99
C ASP A 179 -0.08 0.24 8.11
N TYR A 180 -0.97 0.53 7.15
CA TYR A 180 -2.37 0.12 7.17
C TYR A 180 -2.84 -0.35 5.79
N CYS A 181 -3.61 -1.44 5.76
CA CYS A 181 -4.28 -1.97 4.56
C CYS A 181 -5.37 -1.05 3.97
N HIS A 182 -5.82 -0.03 4.71
CA HIS A 182 -6.86 0.90 4.28
C HIS A 182 -6.52 2.32 4.72
N GLY A 183 -7.24 3.29 4.16
CA GLY A 183 -7.02 4.71 4.42
C GLY A 183 -5.98 5.35 3.51
N ASN A 184 -5.53 6.55 3.89
CA ASN A 184 -4.69 7.41 3.05
C ASN A 184 -3.25 7.53 3.56
N SER A 185 -2.76 6.53 4.31
CA SER A 185 -1.37 6.53 4.76
C SER A 185 -0.39 6.54 3.59
N LEU A 186 0.74 7.21 3.77
CA LEU A 186 1.80 7.21 2.78
C LEU A 186 2.43 5.82 2.69
N ILE A 187 2.76 5.41 1.47
CA ILE A 187 3.45 4.15 1.18
C ILE A 187 4.92 4.45 0.92
N ILE A 188 5.81 3.75 1.61
CA ILE A 188 7.22 3.77 1.26
C ILE A 188 7.37 3.07 -0.09
N THR A 189 7.99 3.76 -1.05
CA THR A 189 8.25 3.22 -2.39
C THR A 189 9.71 2.92 -2.61
N GLN A 190 10.60 3.61 -1.90
CA GLN A 190 12.03 3.41 -2.01
C GLN A 190 12.72 3.68 -0.68
N VAL A 191 13.70 2.86 -0.35
CA VAL A 191 14.63 3.04 0.75
C VAL A 191 16.03 2.96 0.19
N THR A 192 16.87 3.95 0.47
CA THR A 192 18.28 3.95 0.08
C THR A 192 19.14 4.10 1.31
N VAL A 193 20.04 3.15 1.52
CA VAL A 193 21.07 3.17 2.58
C VAL A 193 22.39 3.58 1.94
N PHE A 194 23.05 4.60 2.49
CA PHE A 194 24.35 5.08 2.00
C PHE A 194 25.46 4.52 2.88
N GLY A 195 26.40 3.77 2.31
CA GLY A 195 27.47 3.11 3.05
C GLY A 195 28.35 4.10 3.83
N LYS A 196 28.85 5.14 3.15
CA LYS A 196 29.77 6.12 3.76
C LYS A 196 29.23 6.78 5.03
N THR A 197 27.93 7.07 5.07
CA THR A 197 27.32 7.86 6.16
C THR A 197 26.41 7.05 7.06
N SER A 198 26.06 5.82 6.67
CA SER A 198 24.95 5.04 7.25
C SER A 198 23.60 5.78 7.25
N GLU A 199 23.46 6.86 6.46
CA GLU A 199 22.21 7.58 6.31
C GLU A 199 21.20 6.74 5.54
N ILE A 200 19.92 6.84 5.92
CA ILE A 200 18.82 6.15 5.26
C ILE A 200 17.82 7.17 4.75
N LYS A 201 17.66 7.20 3.42
CA LYS A 201 16.65 8.04 2.76
C LYS A 201 15.44 7.20 2.40
N ILE A 202 14.25 7.67 2.77
CA ILE A 202 12.99 6.99 2.55
C ILE A 202 12.08 7.86 1.69
N LYS A 203 11.77 7.38 0.49
CA LYS A 203 10.80 8.01 -0.41
C LYS A 203 9.40 7.44 -0.13
N ARG A 204 8.43 8.35 -0.04
CA ARG A 204 7.03 8.03 0.23
C ARG A 204 6.12 8.57 -0.87
N THR A 205 5.07 7.82 -1.17
CA THR A 205 4.05 8.17 -2.17
C THR A 205 2.67 8.01 -1.53
N PRO A 206 1.71 8.92 -1.77
CA PRO A 206 0.32 8.72 -1.33
C PRO A 206 -0.29 7.43 -1.90
N ARG A 207 -1.07 6.70 -1.10
CA ARG A 207 -1.67 5.40 -1.49
C ARG A 207 -2.37 5.45 -2.86
N TYR A 208 -3.19 6.47 -3.08
CA TYR A 208 -3.98 6.62 -4.32
C TYR A 208 -3.15 6.83 -5.59
N LYS A 209 -1.85 7.14 -5.45
CA LYS A 209 -0.90 7.20 -6.57
C LYS A 209 -0.09 5.93 -6.73
N PHE A 210 -0.05 5.09 -5.70
CA PHE A 210 0.73 3.86 -5.70
C PHE A 210 -0.06 2.70 -6.32
N TYR A 211 -1.33 2.54 -5.94
CA TYR A 211 -2.27 1.55 -6.50
C TYR A 211 -2.98 2.13 -7.74
#